data_AF-A0A7V9V4P0-F1
#
_entry.id   AF-A0A7V9V4P0-F1
#
_cell.length_a   1.000
_cell.length_b   1.000
_cell.length_c   1.000
_cell.angle_alpha   90.00
_cell.angle_beta   90.00
_cell.angle_gamma   90.00
#
_symmetry.space_group_name_H-M   'P 1'
#
loop_
_entity.id
_entity.type
_entity.pdbx_description
1 polymer ?
#
loop_
_entity_poly.entity_id
_entity_poly.type
_entity_poly.pdbx_seq_one_letter_code
_entity_poly.pdbx_strand_id
1 'polypeptide(L)'
;MTDPILIAKAKKESIYLLPKMSNRHGLIAGATGTGKTVTLQTLAEGFSRLGVPVFMADVKGDLAGMSQPGGNNPKIVDRAKELGIEDFKGEASPVVFW
;
A
#
# COMPACT_ATOMS: atom_id res chain seq x y z
N MET A 1 2.41 18.28 -11.02
CA MET A 1 3.47 17.33 -10.64
C MET A 1 2.75 16.12 -10.06
N THR A 2 3.12 14.88 -10.41
CA THR A 2 2.42 13.67 -9.92
C THR A 2 2.55 13.57 -8.39
N ASP A 3 1.44 13.33 -7.70
CA ASP A 3 1.41 13.24 -6.25
C ASP A 3 2.28 12.08 -5.73
N PRO A 4 3.07 12.30 -4.68
CA PRO A 4 3.95 11.28 -4.15
C PRO A 4 3.18 10.23 -3.33
N ILE A 5 3.65 8.98 -3.35
CA ILE A 5 2.97 7.87 -2.67
C ILE A 5 3.46 7.84 -1.21
N LEU A 6 2.57 8.02 -0.24
CA LEU A 6 2.90 7.84 1.19
C LEU A 6 3.15 6.36 1.47
N ILE A 7 4.35 6.01 1.92
CA ILE A 7 4.73 4.60 2.19
C ILE A 7 4.99 4.31 3.66
N ALA A 8 5.34 5.34 4.44
CA ALA A 8 5.59 5.19 5.87
C ALA A 8 5.46 6.53 6.61
N LYS A 9 5.37 6.46 7.94
CA LYS A 9 5.46 7.62 8.82
C LYS A 9 6.39 7.29 9.98
N ALA A 10 7.39 8.14 10.20
CA ALA A 10 8.38 8.02 11.26
C ALA A 10 8.21 9.18 12.24
N LYS A 11 7.65 8.91 13.43
CA LYS A 11 7.29 9.94 14.42
C LYS A 11 6.41 11.03 13.79
N LYS A 12 6.98 12.21 13.49
CA LYS A 12 6.28 13.36 12.88
C LYS A 12 6.54 13.49 11.37
N GLU A 13 7.43 12.68 10.81
CA GLU A 13 7.82 12.78 9.40
C GLU A 13 7.06 11.76 8.55
N SER A 14 6.53 12.23 7.43
CA SER A 14 5.91 11.37 6.42
C SER A 14 6.94 11.03 5.36
N ILE A 15 7.07 9.74 5.05
CA ILE A 15 8.04 9.21 4.09
C ILE A 15 7.29 8.83 2.83
N TYR A 16 7.73 9.42 1.72
CA TYR A 16 7.08 9.25 0.44
C TYR A 16 7.99 8.58 -0.58
N LEU A 17 7.39 7.77 -1.44
CA LEU A 17 7.99 7.32 -2.69
C LEU A 17 7.68 8.35 -3.77
N LEU A 18 8.72 8.85 -4.43
CA LEU A 18 8.60 9.77 -5.56
C LEU A 18 8.32 8.98 -6.84
N PRO A 19 7.15 9.15 -7.51
CA PRO A 19 6.77 8.32 -8.66
C PRO A 19 7.78 8.39 -9.82
N LYS A 20 8.41 9.55 -10.02
CA LYS A 20 9.46 9.76 -11.03
C LYS A 20 10.73 8.93 -10.80
N MET A 21 10.94 8.46 -9.57
CA MET A 21 12.11 7.67 -9.17
C MET A 21 11.79 6.18 -9.02
N SER A 22 10.53 5.79 -9.19
CA SER A 22 10.02 4.42 -9.04
C SER A 22 10.37 3.48 -10.20
N ASN A 23 11.18 3.93 -11.16
CA ASN A 23 11.74 3.11 -12.23
C ASN A 23 13.02 2.34 -11.80
N ARG A 24 13.41 2.43 -10.53
CA ARG A 24 14.50 1.65 -9.94
C ARG A 24 13.96 0.44 -9.21
N HIS A 25 14.65 -0.69 -9.33
CA HIS A 25 14.31 -1.88 -8.56
C HIS A 25 14.47 -1.63 -7.06
N GLY A 26 13.55 -2.20 -6.28
CA GLY A 26 13.56 -2.17 -4.82
C GLY A 26 13.36 -3.57 -4.24
N LEU A 27 13.66 -3.71 -2.96
CA LEU A 27 13.51 -4.97 -2.22
C LEU A 27 12.70 -4.73 -0.96
N ILE A 28 11.61 -5.48 -0.79
CA ILE A 28 10.85 -5.56 0.47
C ILE A 28 11.25 -6.87 1.15
N ALA A 29 12.03 -6.76 2.23
CA ALA A 29 12.51 -7.90 3.00
C ALA A 29 12.10 -7.78 4.48
N GLY A 30 11.95 -8.92 5.16
CA GLY A 30 11.54 -8.98 6.56
C GLY A 30 11.02 -10.36 6.95
N ALA A 31 10.89 -10.62 8.26
CA ALA A 31 10.36 -11.88 8.77
C ALA A 31 8.84 -12.01 8.55
N THR A 32 8.27 -13.18 8.83
CA THR A 32 6.80 -13.36 8.82
C THR A 32 6.16 -12.43 9.86
N GLY A 33 5.04 -11.80 9.50
CA GLY A 33 4.33 -10.88 10.38
C GLY A 33 4.89 -9.45 10.45
N THR A 34 5.97 -9.12 9.75
CA THR A 34 6.56 -7.76 9.77
C THR A 34 5.98 -6.81 8.72
N GLY A 35 4.80 -7.10 8.17
CA GLY A 35 4.08 -6.19 7.27
C GLY A 35 4.50 -6.20 5.80
N LYS A 36 5.30 -7.17 5.32
CA LYS A 36 5.71 -7.24 3.89
C LYS A 36 4.54 -7.15 2.90
N THR A 37 3.50 -7.97 3.10
CA THR A 37 2.29 -7.97 2.24
C THR A 37 1.60 -6.62 2.28
N VAL A 38 1.43 -6.02 3.47
CA VAL A 38 0.80 -4.70 3.63
C VAL A 38 1.61 -3.63 2.90
N THR A 39 2.94 -3.61 3.02
CA THR A 39 3.80 -2.67 2.30
C THR A 39 3.66 -2.82 0.78
N LEU A 40 3.60 -4.06 0.29
CA LEU A 40 3.41 -4.34 -1.13
C LEU A 40 2.05 -3.82 -1.63
N GLN A 41 0.97 -4.07 -0.87
CA GLN A 41 -0.38 -3.58 -1.16
C GLN A 41 -0.42 -2.04 -1.19
N THR A 42 0.15 -1.36 -0.18
CA THR A 42 0.21 0.11 -0.13
C THR A 42 0.88 0.70 -1.37
N LEU A 43 1.97 0.09 -1.84
CA LEU A 43 2.65 0.51 -3.07
C LEU A 43 1.77 0.28 -4.30
N ALA A 44 1.19 -0.91 -4.42
CA ALA A 44 0.36 -1.28 -5.57
C ALA A 44 -0.88 -0.39 -5.69
N GLU A 45 -1.58 -0.13 -4.58
CA GLU A 45 -2.69 0.81 -4.53
C GLU A 45 -2.24 2.24 -4.89
N GLY A 46 -1.08 2.66 -4.37
CA GLY A 46 -0.49 3.97 -4.68
C GLY A 46 -0.25 4.17 -6.17
N PHE A 47 0.35 3.19 -6.84
CA PHE A 47 0.54 3.20 -8.28
C PHE A 47 -0.78 3.14 -9.04
N SER A 48 -1.72 2.29 -8.62
CA SER A 48 -3.04 2.20 -9.23
C SER A 48 -3.80 3.52 -9.18
N ARG A 49 -3.74 4.26 -8.06
CA ARG A 49 -4.34 5.61 -7.93
C ARG A 49 -3.71 6.64 -8.86
N LEU A 50 -2.44 6.46 -9.23
CA LEU A 50 -1.75 7.28 -10.22
C LEU A 50 -2.01 6.83 -11.67
N GLY A 51 -2.87 5.82 -11.88
CA GLY A 51 -3.16 5.25 -13.20
C GLY A 51 -2.05 4.36 -13.75
N VAL A 52 -1.11 3.90 -12.90
CA VAL A 52 -0.02 3.01 -13.30
C VAL A 52 -0.44 1.55 -13.07
N PRO A 53 -0.49 0.71 -14.12
CA PRO A 53 -0.80 -0.71 -13.97
C PRO A 53 0.30 -1.43 -13.15
N VAL A 54 -0.12 -2.27 -12.20
CA VAL A 54 0.78 -3.07 -11.37
C VAL A 54 0.51 -4.55 -11.62
N PHE A 55 1.53 -5.27 -12.06
CA PHE A 55 1.50 -6.73 -12.13
C PHE A 55 2.11 -7.32 -10.86
N MET A 56 1.42 -8.28 -10.24
CA MET A 56 1.88 -8.93 -9.01
C MET A 56 1.67 -10.44 -9.09
N ALA A 57 2.69 -11.20 -8.70
CA ALA A 57 2.55 -12.63 -8.49
C ALA A 57 2.05 -12.89 -7.06
N ASP A 58 0.82 -13.40 -6.93
CA ASP A 58 0.21 -13.73 -5.64
C ASP A 58 0.36 -15.22 -5.32
N VAL A 59 1.52 -15.61 -4.77
CA VAL A 59 1.81 -17.01 -4.43
C VAL A 59 0.98 -17.51 -3.24
N LYS A 60 0.57 -16.61 -2.34
CA LYS A 60 -0.13 -16.96 -1.10
C LYS A 60 -1.64 -16.76 -1.16
N GLY A 61 -2.15 -16.07 -2.18
CA GLY A 61 -3.55 -15.67 -2.28
C GLY A 61 -3.92 -14.53 -1.34
N ASP A 62 -2.94 -13.79 -0.80
CA ASP A 62 -3.16 -12.73 0.19
C ASP A 62 -3.22 -11.31 -0.43
N LEU A 63 -3.13 -11.18 -1.76
CA LEU A 63 -3.22 -9.90 -2.47
C LEU A 63 -4.59 -9.70 -3.16
N ALA A 64 -5.32 -10.76 -3.47
CA ALA A 64 -6.62 -10.68 -4.15
C ALA A 64 -7.67 -9.79 -3.46
N GLY A 65 -7.53 -9.61 -2.13
CA GLY A 65 -8.38 -8.73 -1.32
C GLY A 65 -8.33 -7.25 -1.72
N MET A 66 -7.32 -6.80 -2.46
CA MET A 66 -7.20 -5.43 -2.97
C MET A 66 -8.36 -5.01 -3.91
N SER A 67 -9.07 -5.99 -4.47
CA SER A 67 -10.28 -5.75 -5.26
C SER A 67 -11.47 -5.25 -4.44
N GLN A 68 -11.38 -5.33 -3.12
CA GLN A 68 -12.44 -4.96 -2.18
C GLN A 68 -12.04 -3.71 -1.40
N PRO A 69 -13.00 -2.87 -0.98
CA PRO A 69 -12.68 -1.65 -0.24
C PRO A 69 -12.01 -1.92 1.10
N GLY A 70 -12.25 -3.06 1.74
CA GLY A 70 -11.64 -3.36 3.03
C GLY A 70 -12.09 -2.37 4.12
N GLY A 71 -11.15 -1.97 5.01
CA GLY A 71 -11.39 -0.91 6.01
C GLY A 71 -12.00 -1.35 7.35
N ASN A 72 -12.48 -2.58 7.47
CA ASN A 72 -13.17 -3.05 8.68
C ASN A 72 -12.26 -3.71 9.73
N ASN A 73 -10.94 -3.76 9.51
CA ASN A 73 -10.02 -4.41 10.44
C ASN A 73 -9.64 -3.45 11.58
N PRO A 74 -10.03 -3.72 12.84
CA PRO A 74 -9.79 -2.82 13.97
C PRO A 74 -8.30 -2.49 14.15
N LYS A 75 -7.41 -3.48 13.94
CA LYS A 75 -5.96 -3.28 14.08
C LYS A 75 -5.40 -2.26 13.09
N ILE A 76 -5.96 -2.22 11.86
CA ILE A 76 -5.52 -1.28 10.83
C ILE A 76 -6.08 0.11 11.12
N VAL A 77 -7.34 0.21 11.53
CA VAL A 77 -7.98 1.47 11.92
C VAL A 77 -7.27 2.10 13.12
N ASP A 78 -6.97 1.32 14.15
CA ASP A 78 -6.23 1.80 15.32
C ASP A 78 -4.81 2.22 14.94
N ARG A 79 -4.14 1.45 14.06
CA ARG A 79 -2.82 1.83 13.56
C ARG A 79 -2.85 3.12 12.76
N ALA A 80 -3.87 3.35 11.93
CA ALA A 80 -4.03 4.59 11.18
C ALA A 80 -4.21 5.79 12.13
N LYS A 81 -4.98 5.62 13.22
CA LYS A 81 -5.13 6.63 14.28
C LYS A 81 -3.81 6.91 15.01
N GLU A 82 -3.05 5.89 15.40
CA GLU A 82 -1.72 6.05 16.01
C GLU A 82 -0.76 6.82 15.11
N LEU A 83 -0.86 6.57 13.80
CA LEU A 83 -0.09 7.28 12.79
C LEU A 83 -0.66 8.66 12.48
N GLY A 84 -1.81 9.07 13.05
CA GLY A 84 -2.47 10.34 12.72
C GLY A 84 -2.74 10.46 11.22
N ILE A 85 -3.21 9.38 10.59
CA ILE A 85 -3.76 9.38 9.23
C ILE A 85 -5.22 9.78 9.36
N GLU A 86 -5.53 11.02 9.01
CA GLU A 86 -6.91 11.53 8.98
C GLU A 86 -7.68 10.90 7.82
N ASP A 87 -8.99 10.73 7.99
CA ASP A 87 -9.91 10.18 6.99
C ASP A 87 -9.49 8.82 6.38
N PHE A 88 -8.82 7.98 7.17
CA PHE A 88 -8.49 6.62 6.74
C PHE A 88 -9.77 5.86 6.37
N LYS A 89 -9.92 5.59 5.08
CA LYS A 89 -11.05 4.86 4.51
C LYS A 89 -10.50 3.77 3.58
N GLY A 90 -11.08 2.59 3.70
CA GLY A 90 -10.82 1.51 2.76
C GLY A 90 -11.41 1.81 1.39
N GLU A 91 -10.62 1.61 0.34
CA GLU A 91 -11.02 1.79 -1.05
C GLU A 91 -10.55 0.62 -1.91
N ALA A 92 -11.37 0.23 -2.88
CA ALA A 92 -11.05 -0.88 -3.78
C ALA A 92 -10.13 -0.39 -4.91
N SER A 93 -9.16 -1.21 -5.29
CA SER A 93 -8.41 -1.04 -6.53
C SER A 93 -9.05 -1.85 -7.67
N PRO A 94 -9.01 -1.37 -8.93
CA PRO A 94 -9.37 -2.21 -10.07
C PRO A 94 -8.39 -3.37 -10.19
N VAL A 95 -8.90 -4.60 -10.16
CA VAL A 95 -8.09 -5.83 -10.21
C VAL A 95 -8.62 -6.76 -11.30
N VAL A 96 -7.71 -7.33 -12.08
CA VAL A 96 -7.98 -8.40 -13.04
C VAL A 96 -7.21 -9.64 -12.59
N PHE A 97 -7.91 -10.75 -12.42
CA PHE A 97 -7.32 -12.05 -12.11
C PHE A 97 -7.00 -12.81 -13.41
N TRP A 98 -5.87 -13.51 -13.42
CA TRP A 98 -5.38 -14.32 -14.53
C TRP A 98 -5.29 -15.79 -14.12
#